data_AF-A0A7K7DQ26-F1
#
_entry.id   AF-A0A7K7DQ26-F1
#
_cell.length_a   1.000
_cell.length_b   1.000
_cell.length_c   1.000
_cell.angle_alpha   90.00
_cell.angle_beta   90.00
_cell.angle_gamma   90.00
#
_symmetry.space_group_name_H-M   'P 1'
#
loop_
_entity.id
_entity.type
_entity.pdbx_description
1 polymer ?
#
loop_
_entity_poly.entity_id
_entity_poly.type
_entity_poly.pdbx_seq_one_letter_code
_entity_poly.pdbx_strand_id
1 'polypeptide(L)'
;SGSSDPYCVVKVDNEVVARTATVWKSLNPFWGEEITLFLPRGFYSLAIYVMDEDTIGQDDVIGKVSLNHQQISAEPRGIDSWLSLAPVSPDLEVQGEIHLELWVPEQGHPRVLRCHLIEAR
;
A
#
# COMPACT_ATOMS: atom_id res chain seq x y z
N SER A 1 12.80 17.32 -15.37
CA SER A 1 11.76 17.28 -14.34
C SER A 1 10.81 16.15 -14.70
N GLY A 2 11.11 14.94 -14.24
CA GLY A 2 10.17 13.83 -14.36
C GLY A 2 9.06 14.02 -13.34
N SER A 3 7.83 13.74 -13.73
CA SER A 3 6.70 13.55 -12.83
C SER A 3 6.24 12.12 -13.01
N SER A 4 5.93 11.43 -11.93
CA SER A 4 5.24 10.14 -11.98
C SER A 4 3.73 10.35 -11.95
N ASP A 5 2.99 9.32 -12.33
CA ASP A 5 1.55 9.16 -12.26
C ASP A 5 1.22 8.06 -11.23
N PRO A 6 1.48 8.29 -9.92
CA PRO A 6 1.48 7.22 -8.95
C PRO A 6 0.09 6.71 -8.54
N TYR A 7 0.02 5.40 -8.31
CA TYR A 7 -1.13 4.72 -7.71
C TYR A 7 -0.68 3.58 -6.80
N CYS A 8 -1.55 3.14 -5.90
CA CYS A 8 -1.27 2.01 -5.01
C CYS A 8 -1.96 0.73 -5.48
N VAL A 9 -1.26 -0.41 -5.36
CA VAL A 9 -1.83 -1.76 -5.49
C VAL A 9 -1.73 -2.47 -4.15
N VAL A 10 -2.86 -2.90 -3.62
CA VAL A 10 -2.92 -3.68 -2.39
C VAL A 10 -2.95 -5.16 -2.74
N LYS A 11 -2.02 -5.92 -2.15
CA LYS A 11 -1.94 -7.36 -2.29
C LYS A 11 -2.07 -8.07 -0.94
N VAL A 12 -2.82 -9.15 -0.90
CA VAL A 12 -2.85 -10.09 0.21
C VAL A 12 -2.31 -11.42 -0.31
N ASP A 13 -1.22 -11.92 0.28
CA ASP A 13 -0.54 -13.15 -0.14
C ASP A 13 -0.24 -13.22 -1.66
N ASN A 14 0.29 -12.11 -2.20
CA ASN A 14 0.57 -11.87 -3.62
C ASN A 14 -0.64 -11.77 -4.56
N GLU A 15 -1.87 -11.94 -4.07
CA GLU A 15 -3.08 -11.68 -4.86
C GLU A 15 -3.46 -10.19 -4.79
N VAL A 16 -3.70 -9.57 -5.94
CA VAL A 16 -4.19 -8.19 -6.01
C VAL A 16 -5.64 -8.16 -5.55
N VAL A 17 -5.92 -7.37 -4.51
CA VAL A 17 -7.26 -7.24 -3.92
C VAL A 17 -7.88 -5.87 -4.10
N ALA A 18 -7.05 -4.83 -4.30
CA ALA A 18 -7.51 -3.47 -4.57
C ALA A 18 -6.44 -2.64 -5.26
N ARG A 19 -6.88 -1.52 -5.86
CA ARG A 19 -6.05 -0.49 -6.48
C ARG A 19 -6.69 0.88 -6.22
N THR A 20 -5.89 1.91 -5.98
CA THR A 20 -6.36 3.30 -5.87
C THR A 20 -6.53 3.96 -7.24
N ALA A 21 -7.18 5.11 -7.29
CA ALA A 21 -7.06 6.03 -8.40
C ALA A 21 -5.61 6.48 -8.59
N THR A 22 -5.30 6.86 -9.83
CA THR A 22 -4.00 7.41 -10.21
C THR A 22 -3.99 8.90 -9.96
N VAL A 23 -2.91 9.38 -9.33
CA VAL A 23 -2.65 10.81 -9.16
C VAL A 23 -1.68 11.24 -10.25
N TRP A 24 -2.17 11.96 -11.26
CA TRP A 24 -1.36 12.34 -12.41
C TRP A 24 -0.34 13.44 -12.08
N LYS A 25 0.89 13.26 -12.56
CA LYS A 25 2.01 14.20 -12.58
C LYS A 25 2.40 14.71 -11.19
N SER A 26 2.54 13.80 -10.23
CA SER A 26 2.95 14.11 -8.87
C SER A 26 4.06 13.19 -8.36
N LEU A 27 5.05 13.78 -7.68
CA LEU A 27 6.01 13.05 -6.84
C LEU A 27 5.57 12.97 -5.38
N ASN A 28 4.50 13.68 -5.00
CA ASN A 28 3.93 13.67 -3.66
C ASN A 28 2.42 13.43 -3.77
N PRO A 29 1.98 12.22 -4.13
CA PRO A 29 0.57 11.96 -4.36
C PRO A 29 -0.21 11.95 -3.04
N PHE A 30 -1.45 12.43 -3.11
CA PHE A 30 -2.47 12.25 -2.08
C PHE A 30 -3.62 11.45 -2.68
N TRP A 31 -3.85 10.24 -2.18
CA TRP A 31 -4.97 9.39 -2.58
C TRP A 31 -6.17 9.59 -1.65
N GLY A 32 -5.93 9.53 -0.33
CA GLY A 32 -6.99 9.61 0.68
C GLY A 32 -8.06 8.52 0.51
N GLU A 33 -7.67 7.33 0.07
CA GLU A 33 -8.59 6.24 -0.27
C GLU A 33 -8.65 5.18 0.83
N GLU A 34 -9.87 4.91 1.31
CA GLU A 34 -10.13 3.85 2.28
C GLU A 34 -10.65 2.58 1.60
N ILE A 35 -9.96 1.47 1.86
CA ILE A 35 -10.23 0.16 1.27
C ILE A 35 -10.60 -0.81 2.40
N THR A 36 -11.68 -1.57 2.19
CA THR A 36 -12.07 -2.69 3.06
C THR A 36 -11.49 -3.99 2.53
N LEU A 37 -10.63 -4.64 3.32
CA LEU A 37 -9.99 -5.90 2.97
C LEU A 37 -10.61 -7.04 3.77
N PHE A 38 -10.92 -8.15 3.10
CA PHE A 38 -11.32 -9.41 3.73
C PHE A 38 -10.13 -10.37 3.75
N LEU A 39 -9.44 -10.45 4.89
CA LEU A 39 -8.23 -11.25 5.03
C LEU A 39 -8.56 -12.74 5.10
N PRO A 40 -7.91 -13.60 4.28
CA PRO A 40 -8.00 -15.04 4.42
C PRO A 40 -7.56 -15.51 5.81
N ARG A 41 -8.07 -16.66 6.25
CA ARG A 41 -7.56 -17.28 7.49
C ARG A 41 -6.11 -17.69 7.27
N GLY A 42 -5.24 -17.25 8.16
CA GLY A 42 -3.81 -17.58 8.08
C GLY A 42 -3.08 -16.84 6.97
N PHE A 43 -3.58 -15.67 6.54
CA PHE A 43 -2.84 -14.83 5.61
C PHE A 43 -1.43 -14.55 6.14
N TYR A 44 -0.45 -14.53 5.24
CA TYR A 44 0.94 -14.35 5.59
C TYR A 44 1.36 -12.89 5.52
N SER A 45 0.93 -12.18 4.47
CA SER A 45 1.37 -10.82 4.18
C SER A 45 0.29 -9.95 3.56
N LEU A 46 0.27 -8.69 3.99
CA LEU A 46 -0.36 -7.56 3.32
C LEU A 46 0.76 -6.70 2.71
N ALA A 47 0.72 -6.45 1.42
CA ALA A 47 1.69 -5.60 0.74
C ALA A 47 0.99 -4.47 0.00
N ILE A 48 1.56 -3.27 0.09
CA ILE A 48 1.11 -2.10 -0.66
C ILE A 48 2.26 -1.74 -1.59
N TYR A 49 2.01 -1.80 -2.89
CA TYR A 49 2.94 -1.38 -3.92
C TYR A 49 2.56 0.01 -4.37
N VAL A 50 3.54 0.90 -4.46
CA VAL A 50 3.40 2.18 -5.16
C VAL A 50 3.92 1.96 -6.57
N MET A 51 3.07 2.24 -7.56
CA MET A 51 3.28 2.03 -8.98
C MET A 51 3.29 3.38 -9.69
N ASP A 52 3.97 3.49 -10.83
CA ASP A 52 3.89 4.60 -11.76
C ASP A 52 3.06 4.16 -12.98
N GLU A 53 1.95 4.82 -13.29
CA GLU A 53 1.12 4.47 -14.45
C GLU A 53 1.70 5.06 -15.73
N ASP A 54 2.10 4.18 -16.67
CA ASP A 54 2.66 4.62 -17.93
C ASP A 54 1.60 4.68 -19.03
N THR A 55 1.56 5.80 -19.75
CA THR A 55 0.63 5.95 -20.90
C THR A 55 0.96 4.96 -22.03
N ILE A 56 2.23 4.55 -22.14
CA ILE A 56 2.72 3.60 -23.14
C ILE A 56 3.69 2.65 -22.47
N GLY A 57 3.34 1.37 -22.39
CA GLY A 57 4.22 0.33 -21.86
C GLY A 57 3.60 -0.41 -20.69
N GLN A 58 4.45 -0.92 -19.82
CA GLN A 58 4.06 -1.57 -18.57
C GLN A 58 4.37 -0.60 -17.43
N ASP A 59 3.43 -0.45 -16.50
CA ASP A 59 3.61 0.33 -15.29
C ASP A 59 4.84 -0.10 -14.47
N ASP A 60 5.62 0.90 -14.05
CA ASP A 60 6.81 0.70 -13.25
C ASP A 60 6.49 0.61 -11.76
N VAL A 61 7.28 -0.20 -11.03
CA VAL A 61 7.17 -0.28 -9.58
C VAL A 61 8.08 0.76 -8.96
N ILE A 62 7.51 1.72 -8.23
CA ILE A 62 8.27 2.70 -7.45
C ILE A 62 8.83 2.03 -6.19
N GLY A 63 8.02 1.22 -5.51
CA GLY A 63 8.45 0.51 -4.31
C GLY A 63 7.29 -0.19 -3.61
N LYS A 64 7.55 -0.81 -2.46
CA LYS A 64 6.49 -1.42 -1.66
C LYS A 64 6.74 -1.33 -0.16
N VAL A 65 5.66 -1.47 0.60
CA VAL A 65 5.71 -1.87 2.00
C VAL A 65 5.06 -3.23 2.17
N SER A 66 5.51 -4.00 3.15
CA SER A 66 4.96 -5.33 3.42
C SER A 66 4.87 -5.54 4.92
N LEU A 67 3.68 -5.88 5.38
CA LEU A 67 3.35 -6.12 6.78
C LEU A 67 2.82 -7.54 6.91
N ASN A 68 3.41 -8.30 7.82
CA ASN A 68 2.93 -9.63 8.14
C ASN A 68 1.86 -9.58 9.24
N HIS A 69 1.21 -10.73 9.47
CA HIS A 69 0.19 -10.85 10.51
C HIS A 69 0.68 -10.45 11.91
N GLN A 70 1.94 -10.72 12.25
CA GLN A 70 2.49 -10.38 13.57
C GLN A 70 2.65 -8.87 13.75
N GLN A 71 3.13 -8.16 12.73
CA GLN A 71 3.28 -6.69 12.75
C GLN A 71 1.92 -6.01 12.89
N ILE A 72 0.90 -6.45 12.15
CA ILE A 72 -0.46 -5.89 12.24
C ILE A 72 -1.06 -6.19 13.62
N SER A 73 -0.90 -7.41 14.14
CA SER A 73 -1.47 -7.82 15.43
C SER A 73 -0.76 -7.20 16.64
N ALA A 74 0.48 -6.75 16.48
CA ALA A 74 1.23 -6.06 17.53
C ALA A 74 0.67 -4.67 17.85
N GLU A 75 -0.11 -4.09 16.92
CA GLU A 75 -0.71 -2.77 17.04
C GLU A 75 -2.24 -2.87 17.17
N PRO A 76 -2.77 -3.19 18.37
CA PRO A 76 -4.20 -3.46 18.58
C PRO A 76 -5.10 -2.23 18.36
N ARG A 77 -4.52 -1.02 18.34
CA ARG A 77 -5.24 0.22 18.02
C ARG A 77 -5.20 0.56 16.52
N GLY A 78 -4.52 -0.25 15.72
CA GLY A 78 -4.19 0.05 14.35
C GLY A 78 -2.81 0.70 14.20
N ILE A 79 -2.35 0.74 12.96
CA ILE A 79 -1.11 1.39 12.53
C ILE A 79 -1.52 2.72 11.90
N ASP A 80 -0.87 3.81 12.27
CA ASP A 80 -0.95 5.11 11.61
C ASP A 80 0.50 5.62 11.55
N SER A 81 1.14 5.50 10.39
CA SER A 81 2.58 5.75 10.27
C SER A 81 3.03 5.97 8.84
N TRP A 82 4.14 6.70 8.74
CA TRP A 82 4.98 6.71 7.55
C TRP A 82 5.85 5.45 7.51
N LEU A 83 5.84 4.73 6.40
CA LEU A 83 6.62 3.53 6.17
C LEU A 83 7.52 3.72 4.95
N SER A 84 8.82 3.49 5.12
CA SER A 84 9.79 3.59 4.02
C SER A 84 9.53 2.53 2.95
N LEU A 85 9.54 2.95 1.68
CA LEU A 85 9.40 2.04 0.55
C LEU A 85 10.64 1.16 0.43
N ALA A 86 10.41 -0.14 0.26
CA ALA A 86 11.44 -1.14 0.00
C ALA A 86 11.49 -1.49 -1.50
N PRO A 87 12.68 -1.81 -2.02
CA PRO A 87 12.84 -2.26 -3.40
C PRO A 87 12.20 -3.63 -3.63
N VAL A 88 11.70 -3.84 -4.87
CA VAL A 88 11.10 -5.12 -5.27
C VAL A 88 12.07 -6.08 -5.96
N SER A 89 13.22 -5.57 -6.39
CA SER A 89 14.37 -6.36 -6.85
C SER A 89 15.66 -5.73 -6.32
N PRO A 90 16.76 -6.49 -6.20
CA PRO A 90 18.04 -5.98 -5.69
C PRO A 90 18.65 -4.85 -6.51
N ASP A 91 18.29 -4.75 -7.79
CA ASP A 91 18.85 -3.80 -8.75
C ASP A 91 18.13 -2.44 -8.73
N LEU A 92 17.01 -2.33 -8.00
CA LEU A 92 16.23 -1.10 -7.91
C LEU A 92 16.65 -0.30 -6.68
N GLU A 93 17.07 0.93 -6.90
CA GLU A 93 17.16 1.93 -5.85
C GLU A 93 15.77 2.53 -5.64
N VAL A 94 15.27 2.45 -4.40
CA VAL A 94 13.96 3.00 -4.01
C VAL A 94 14.18 4.07 -2.96
N GLN A 95 13.57 5.22 -3.19
CA GLN A 95 13.53 6.35 -2.26
C GLN A 95 12.06 6.69 -1.98
N GLY A 96 11.81 7.26 -0.81
CA GLY A 96 10.48 7.71 -0.40
C GLY A 96 9.78 6.81 0.60
N GLU A 97 8.62 7.27 1.03
CA GLU A 97 7.81 6.67 2.08
C GLU A 97 6.32 6.86 1.79
N ILE A 98 5.49 5.98 2.35
CA ILE A 98 4.04 6.03 2.23
C ILE A 98 3.42 6.22 3.62
N HIS A 99 2.46 7.14 3.73
CA HIS A 99 1.60 7.30 4.89
C HIS A 99 0.33 6.48 4.71
N LEU A 100 0.06 5.61 5.67
CA LEU A 100 -1.14 4.81 5.67
C LEU A 100 -1.65 4.58 7.09
N GLU A 101 -2.94 4.28 7.17
CA GLU A 101 -3.58 3.80 8.39
C GLU A 101 -4.16 2.39 8.15
N LEU A 102 -3.94 1.47 9.11
CA LEU A 102 -4.54 0.13 9.12
C LEU A 102 -5.25 -0.09 10.44
N TRP A 103 -6.51 -0.54 10.43
CA TRP A 103 -7.19 -0.90 11.67
C TRP A 103 -8.25 -1.98 11.45
N VAL A 104 -8.52 -2.75 12.50
CA VAL A 104 -9.65 -3.68 12.53
C VAL A 104 -10.87 -2.91 13.06
N PRO A 105 -11.99 -2.85 12.31
CA PRO A 105 -13.20 -2.18 12.80
C PRO A 105 -13.70 -2.79 14.11
N GLU A 106 -14.07 -1.93 15.08
CA GLU A 106 -14.62 -2.36 16.38
C GLU A 106 -15.90 -3.19 16.23
N GLN A 107 -16.72 -2.84 15.24
CA GLN A 107 -17.93 -3.57 14.86
C GLN A 107 -17.73 -4.18 13.48
N GLY A 108 -17.42 -5.47 13.44
CA GLY A 108 -17.16 -6.15 12.19
C GLY A 108 -16.67 -7.58 12.36
N HIS A 109 -16.50 -8.26 11.23
CA HIS A 109 -15.87 -9.58 11.24
C HIS A 109 -14.38 -9.41 11.59
N PRO A 110 -13.77 -10.25 12.46
CA PRO A 110 -12.35 -10.17 12.85
C PRO A 110 -11.33 -10.41 11.72
N ARG A 111 -11.82 -10.55 10.48
CA ARG A 111 -11.01 -10.70 9.26
C ARG A 111 -11.15 -9.50 8.34
N VAL A 112 -11.90 -8.49 8.77
CA VAL A 112 -12.00 -7.23 8.05
C VAL A 112 -10.88 -6.33 8.55
N LEU A 113 -10.07 -5.85 7.63
CA LEU A 113 -9.06 -4.84 7.87
C LEU A 113 -9.43 -3.62 7.02
N ARG A 114 -9.45 -2.45 7.64
CA ARG A 114 -9.52 -1.17 6.94
C ARG A 114 -8.10 -0.72 6.62
N CYS A 115 -7.91 -0.28 5.40
CA CYS A 115 -6.64 0.23 4.91
C CYS A 115 -6.91 1.59 4.26
N HIS A 116 -6.43 2.65 4.88
CA HIS A 116 -6.51 4.01 4.37
C HIS A 116 -5.15 4.39 3.81
N LEU A 117 -5.09 4.58 2.49
CA LEU A 117 -3.90 4.96 1.75
C LEU A 117 -3.94 6.47 1.54
N ILE A 118 -3.07 7.19 2.25
CA ILE A 118 -3.21 8.64 2.41
C ILE A 118 -2.35 9.34 1.37
N GLU A 119 -1.03 9.27 1.51
CA GLU A 119 -0.09 10.00 0.66
C GLU A 119 1.30 9.34 0.61
N ALA A 120 2.14 9.77 -0.34
CA ALA A 120 3.55 9.39 -0.42
C ALA A 120 4.44 10.61 -0.69
N ARG A 121 5.73 10.51 -0.38
CA ARG A 121 6.74 11.55 -0.63
C ARG A 121 8.15 10.97 -0.79
#